data_AF-A0A7I8J522-F1
#
_entry.id   AF-A0A7I8J522-F1
#
_cell.length_a   1.000
_cell.length_b   1.000
_cell.length_c   1.000
_cell.angle_alpha   90.00
_cell.angle_beta   90.00
_cell.angle_gamma   90.00
#
_symmetry.space_group_name_H-M   'P 1'
#
loop_
_entity.id
_entity.type
_entity.pdbx_description
1 polymer ?
#
loop_
_entity_poly.entity_id
_entity_poly.type
_entity_poly.pdbx_seq_one_letter_code
_entity_poly.pdbx_strand_id
1 'polypeptide(L)'
;MTNISENAAEQRRFDRELGSLMSKVRGRAAARGSLGLAKLQTKFTPFVTIYALAQCTRDLSPLDCSQCVSTAVANFPGFCPHRNGCRALYSSCYVRYEIYPFFFPLAAGSSKAALAASLSIPWLSPRSHLPPLYAVFQ
;
A
#
# COMPACT_ATOMS: atom_id res chain seq x y z
N MET A 1 15.13 21.31 -4.74
CA MET A 1 15.06 19.84 -4.65
C MET A 1 16.49 19.35 -4.45
N THR A 2 16.80 18.72 -3.32
CA THR A 2 18.17 18.30 -2.99
C THR A 2 18.55 17.05 -3.78
N ASN A 3 19.71 17.06 -4.42
CA ASN A 3 20.23 15.90 -5.14
C ASN A 3 21.19 15.13 -4.23
N ILE A 4 20.80 13.94 -3.77
CA ILE A 4 21.58 13.16 -2.80
C ILE A 4 22.87 12.61 -3.46
N SER A 5 22.89 12.50 -4.79
CA SER A 5 24.02 11.95 -5.54
C SER A 5 25.24 12.86 -5.61
N GLU A 6 25.13 14.12 -5.19
CA GLU A 6 26.25 15.07 -5.23
C GLU A 6 27.31 14.76 -4.16
N ASN A 7 26.95 14.01 -3.12
CA ASN A 7 27.83 13.62 -2.04
C ASN A 7 27.92 12.10 -1.95
N ALA A 8 29.10 11.54 -2.26
CA ALA A 8 29.31 10.09 -2.27
C ALA A 8 29.11 9.42 -0.89
N ALA A 9 29.34 10.12 0.22
CA ALA A 9 29.09 9.59 1.55
C ALA A 9 27.59 9.55 1.85
N GLU A 10 26.85 10.60 1.51
CA GLU A 10 25.39 10.65 1.67
C GLU A 10 24.69 9.67 0.74
N GLN A 11 25.16 9.53 -0.50
CA GLN A 11 24.66 8.53 -1.44
C GLN A 11 24.79 7.12 -0.89
N ARG A 12 25.97 6.74 -0.36
CA ARG A 12 26.16 5.44 0.29
C ARG A 12 25.25 5.23 1.50
N ARG A 13 24.99 6.29 2.27
CA ARG A 13 24.06 6.23 3.40
C ARG A 13 22.61 6.05 2.91
N PHE A 14 22.23 6.75 1.86
CA PHE A 14 20.92 6.65 1.24
C PHE A 14 20.67 5.24 0.69
N ASP A 15 21.63 4.67 -0.04
CA ASP A 15 21.52 3.32 -0.60
C ASP A 15 21.33 2.27 0.49
N ARG A 16 22.01 2.42 1.64
CA ARG A 16 21.83 1.55 2.80
C ARG A 16 20.43 1.65 3.42
N GLU A 17 19.95 2.86 3.64
CA GLU A 17 18.62 3.11 4.20
C GLU A 17 17.51 2.63 3.25
N LEU A 18 17.67 2.90 1.95
CA LEU A 18 16.77 2.44 0.90
C LEU A 18 16.75 0.89 0.84
N GLY A 19 17.90 0.23 0.86
CA GLY A 19 17.99 -1.23 0.87
C GLY A 19 17.29 -1.85 2.09
N SER A 20 17.49 -1.27 3.27
CA SER A 20 16.80 -1.67 4.50
C SER A 20 15.28 -1.49 4.39
N LEU A 21 14.83 -0.33 3.88
CA LEU A 21 13.41 -0.04 3.68
C LEU A 21 12.77 -1.02 2.67
N MET A 22 13.44 -1.27 1.54
CA MET A 22 12.96 -2.20 0.52
C MET A 22 12.89 -3.64 1.03
N SER A 23 13.84 -4.09 1.84
CA SER A 23 13.79 -5.39 2.51
C SER A 23 12.54 -5.52 3.40
N LYS A 24 12.21 -4.47 4.15
CA LYS A 24 10.99 -4.43 4.99
C LYS A 24 9.71 -4.44 4.15
N VAL A 25 9.65 -3.65 3.07
CA VAL A 25 8.49 -3.61 2.18
C VAL A 25 8.28 -4.97 1.51
N ARG A 26 9.36 -5.62 1.03
CA ARG A 26 9.32 -6.99 0.50
C ARG A 26 8.68 -7.97 1.49
N GLY A 27 9.18 -8.00 2.73
CA GLY A 27 8.67 -8.91 3.74
C GLY A 27 7.19 -8.70 4.05
N ARG A 28 6.74 -7.43 4.09
CA ARG A 28 5.31 -7.11 4.32
C ARG A 28 4.44 -7.42 3.11
N ALA A 29 4.91 -7.17 1.88
CA ALA A 29 4.16 -7.47 0.67
C ALA A 29 3.99 -8.99 0.50
N ALA A 30 5.01 -9.78 0.86
CA ALA A 30 4.97 -11.23 0.83
C ALA A 30 4.19 -11.87 2.00
N ALA A 31 3.88 -11.12 3.06
CA ALA A 31 3.20 -11.66 4.23
C ALA A 31 1.80 -12.18 3.89
N ARG A 32 1.37 -13.27 4.52
CA ARG A 32 -0.01 -13.77 4.38
C ARG A 32 -1.01 -12.69 4.82
N GLY A 33 -2.05 -12.48 4.02
CA GLY A 33 -3.08 -11.46 4.28
C GLY A 33 -2.70 -10.03 3.88
N SER A 34 -1.51 -9.79 3.32
CA SER A 34 -1.09 -8.47 2.81
C SER A 34 -1.80 -8.05 1.51
N LEU A 35 -2.47 -8.99 0.85
CA LEU A 35 -3.00 -8.85 -0.52
C LEU A 35 -1.91 -8.48 -1.54
N GLY A 36 -0.67 -8.90 -1.27
CA GLY A 36 0.50 -8.63 -2.11
C GLY A 36 1.02 -7.19 -2.00
N LEU A 37 0.51 -6.35 -1.09
CA LEU A 37 0.81 -4.92 -1.05
C LEU A 37 1.51 -4.51 0.25
N ALA A 38 2.57 -3.71 0.14
CA ALA A 38 3.15 -3.01 1.27
C ALA A 38 3.60 -1.59 0.91
N LYS A 39 3.47 -0.70 1.90
CA LYS A 39 3.89 0.71 1.84
C LYS A 39 4.61 1.04 3.13
N LEU A 40 5.80 1.61 3.04
CA LEU A 40 6.59 2.04 4.19
C LEU A 40 7.31 3.34 3.87
N GLN A 41 7.73 4.03 4.92
CA GLN A 41 8.58 5.20 4.81
C GLN A 41 9.64 5.21 5.91
N THR A 42 10.77 5.86 5.67
CA THR A 42 11.79 6.13 6.69
C THR A 42 12.32 7.55 6.56
N LYS A 43 12.61 8.21 7.68
CA LYS A 43 13.28 9.52 7.67
C LYS A 43 14.76 9.31 7.36
N PHE A 44 15.26 9.92 6.29
CA PHE A 44 16.67 9.90 5.93
C PHE A 44 17.41 11.08 6.58
N THR A 45 16.86 12.28 6.43
CA THR A 45 17.32 13.52 7.10
C THR A 45 16.11 14.23 7.72
N PRO A 46 16.27 15.36 8.44
CA PRO A 46 15.14 16.15 8.93
C PRO A 46 14.18 16.62 7.83
N PHE A 47 14.67 16.74 6.59
CA PHE A 47 13.91 17.29 5.45
C PHE A 47 13.61 16.26 4.36
N VAL A 48 14.21 15.07 4.41
CA VAL A 48 14.05 14.02 3.40
C VAL A 48 13.49 12.75 4.03
N THR A 49 12.37 12.29 3.49
CA THR A 49 11.75 11.00 3.81
C THR A 49 11.77 10.11 2.58
N ILE A 50 12.21 8.87 2.73
CA ILE A 50 12.18 7.86 1.66
C ILE A 50 10.86 7.11 1.78
N TYR A 51 10.10 7.08 0.70
CA TYR A 51 8.85 6.34 0.57
C TYR A 51 9.10 5.13 -0.31
N ALA A 52 8.62 3.96 0.09
CA ALA A 52 8.78 2.71 -0.66
C ALA A 52 7.48 1.92 -0.72
N LEU A 53 7.23 1.30 -1.87
CA LEU A 53 6.07 0.47 -2.16
C LEU A 53 6.52 -0.78 -2.90
N ALA A 54 5.96 -1.93 -2.54
CA ALA A 54 5.99 -3.13 -3.34
C ALA A 54 4.58 -3.69 -3.46
N GLN A 55 4.26 -4.16 -4.66
CA GLN A 55 3.00 -4.78 -4.99
C GLN A 55 3.27 -6.04 -5.81
N CYS A 56 2.75 -7.17 -5.38
CA CYS A 56 2.74 -8.43 -6.11
C CYS A 56 1.37 -8.67 -6.74
N THR A 57 1.29 -9.50 -7.77
CA THR A 57 0.01 -10.05 -8.21
C THR A 57 -0.54 -11.00 -7.12
N ARG A 58 -1.87 -11.09 -7.00
CA ARG A 58 -2.53 -11.74 -5.84
C ARG A 58 -2.49 -13.26 -5.88
N ASP A 59 -2.12 -13.83 -7.01
CA ASP A 59 -1.97 -15.25 -7.30
C ASP A 59 -0.63 -15.83 -6.82
N LEU A 60 0.35 -14.99 -6.46
CA LEU A 60 1.66 -15.45 -6.03
C LEU A 60 1.67 -16.03 -4.62
N SER A 61 2.52 -17.04 -4.42
CA SER A 61 2.91 -17.48 -3.09
C SER A 61 3.76 -16.41 -2.39
N PRO A 62 3.87 -16.44 -1.05
CA PRO A 62 4.78 -15.57 -0.30
C PRO A 62 6.23 -15.62 -0.81
N LEU A 63 6.71 -16.80 -1.20
CA LEU A 63 8.07 -16.99 -1.70
C LEU A 63 8.25 -16.31 -3.06
N ASP A 64 7.34 -16.54 -3.99
CA ASP A 64 7.40 -15.97 -5.34
C ASP A 64 7.28 -14.45 -5.31
N CYS A 65 6.39 -13.92 -4.47
CA CYS A 65 6.28 -12.47 -4.25
C CYS A 65 7.59 -11.88 -3.70
N SER A 66 8.19 -12.53 -2.70
CA SER A 66 9.48 -12.11 -2.13
C SER A 66 10.60 -12.12 -3.18
N GLN A 67 10.69 -13.20 -3.98
CA GLN A 67 11.68 -13.35 -5.04
C GLN A 67 11.51 -12.30 -6.14
N CYS A 68 10.29 -12.05 -6.61
CA CYS A 68 10.03 -11.04 -7.62
C CYS A 68 10.47 -9.66 -7.13
N VAL A 69 10.05 -9.26 -5.92
CA VAL A 69 10.42 -7.96 -5.36
C VAL A 69 11.94 -7.86 -5.14
N SER A 70 12.60 -8.92 -4.68
CA SER A 70 14.06 -8.94 -4.51
C SER A 70 14.79 -8.76 -5.85
N THR A 71 14.31 -9.43 -6.90
CA THR A 71 14.86 -9.30 -8.26
C THR A 71 14.67 -7.88 -8.80
N ALA A 72 13.48 -7.31 -8.63
CA ALA A 72 13.22 -5.93 -9.04
C ALA A 72 14.14 -4.91 -8.34
N VAL A 73 14.33 -5.06 -7.02
CA VAL A 73 15.21 -4.18 -6.22
C VAL A 73 16.68 -4.35 -6.59
N ALA A 74 17.14 -5.59 -6.83
CA ALA A 74 18.53 -5.86 -7.22
C ALA A 74 18.94 -5.20 -8.54
N ASN A 75 17.98 -4.89 -9.41
CA ASN A 75 18.23 -4.23 -10.69
C ASN A 75 18.17 -2.69 -10.63
N PHE A 76 17.80 -2.08 -9.50
CA PHE A 76 17.80 -0.63 -9.36
C PHE A 76 19.13 0.04 -9.70
N PRO A 77 20.31 -0.49 -9.32
CA PRO A 77 21.59 0.12 -9.70
C PRO A 77 21.78 0.23 -11.22
N GLY A 78 21.19 -0.68 -12.00
CA GLY A 78 21.23 -0.64 -13.46
C GLY A 78 20.20 0.30 -14.07
N PHE A 79 18.97 0.32 -13.54
CA PHE A 79 17.88 1.15 -14.09
C PHE A 79 17.93 2.60 -13.65
N CYS A 80 18.36 2.86 -12.42
CA CYS A 80 18.25 4.15 -11.74
C CYS A 80 19.52 4.43 -10.91
N PRO A 81 20.70 4.54 -11.54
CA PRO A 81 21.95 4.78 -10.82
C PRO A 81 21.89 6.14 -10.09
N HIS A 82 22.11 6.12 -8.78
CA HIS A 82 22.19 7.30 -7.92
C HIS A 82 20.99 8.26 -8.07
N ARG A 83 19.77 7.72 -8.19
CA ARG A 83 18.55 8.51 -8.31
C ARG A 83 17.79 8.59 -6.99
N ASN A 84 17.15 9.74 -6.76
CA ASN A 84 16.23 9.98 -5.65
C ASN A 84 14.88 9.23 -5.77
N GLY A 85 14.65 8.55 -6.88
CA GLY A 85 13.45 7.76 -7.12
C GLY A 85 13.69 6.74 -8.23
N CYS A 86 13.00 5.60 -8.14
CA CYS A 86 13.04 4.56 -9.17
C CYS A 86 11.75 3.74 -9.17
N ARG A 87 11.47 3.12 -10.31
CA ARG A 87 10.35 2.20 -10.51
C ARG A 87 10.83 0.99 -11.30
N ALA A 88 10.41 -0.18 -10.87
CA ALA A 88 10.60 -1.42 -11.60
C ALA A 88 9.24 -2.10 -11.78
N LEU A 89 8.89 -2.40 -13.03
CA LEU A 89 7.67 -3.10 -13.41
C LEU A 89 8.06 -4.45 -13.99
N TYR A 90 7.60 -5.52 -13.35
CA TYR A 90 7.69 -6.90 -13.82
C TYR A 90 6.27 -7.45 -13.99
N SER A 91 6.13 -8.58 -14.69
CA SER A 91 4.85 -9.27 -14.87
C SER A 91 4.14 -9.57 -13.55
N SER A 92 4.92 -9.90 -12.52
CA SER A 92 4.43 -10.44 -11.25
C SER A 92 4.59 -9.48 -10.07
N CYS A 93 5.33 -8.38 -10.23
CA CYS A 93 5.46 -7.37 -9.18
C CYS A 93 5.84 -5.97 -9.70
N TYR A 94 5.52 -4.99 -8.88
CA TYR A 94 5.84 -3.59 -9.04
C TYR A 94 6.54 -3.09 -7.79
N VAL A 95 7.67 -2.38 -7.96
CA VAL A 95 8.41 -1.76 -6.85
C VAL A 95 8.69 -0.31 -7.19
N ARG A 96 8.51 0.59 -6.21
CA ARG A 96 8.79 2.02 -6.35
C ARG A 96 9.36 2.62 -5.08
N TYR A 97 10.36 3.49 -5.22
CA TYR A 97 10.69 4.46 -4.18
C TYR A 97 10.75 5.88 -4.72
N GLU A 98 10.53 6.84 -3.84
CA GLU A 98 10.65 8.27 -4.08
C GLU A 98 11.03 8.99 -2.77
N ILE A 99 11.58 10.21 -2.86
CA ILE A 99 11.79 11.10 -1.71
C ILE A 99 10.60 12.05 -1.44
N TYR A 100 9.47 11.84 -2.11
CA TYR A 100 8.23 12.57 -1.91
C TYR A 100 7.07 11.59 -1.73
N PRO A 101 6.02 11.96 -1.00
CA PRO A 101 4.87 11.10 -0.79
C PRO A 101 4.16 10.80 -2.13
N PHE A 102 3.94 9.52 -2.43
CA PHE A 102 3.22 9.06 -3.62
C PHE A 102 2.10 8.06 -3.29
N PHE A 103 1.90 7.76 -2.02
CA PHE A 103 0.75 7.04 -1.51
C PHE A 103 0.18 7.79 -0.31
N PHE A 104 -1.13 7.76 -0.17
CA PHE A 104 -1.78 8.26 1.03
C PHE A 104 -1.47 7.32 2.20
N PRO A 105 -1.19 7.85 3.41
CA PRO A 105 -1.22 7.05 4.60
C PRO A 105 -2.66 6.58 4.80
N LEU A 106 -2.92 5.29 4.55
CA LEU A 106 -4.13 4.67 5.07
C LEU A 106 -3.91 4.59 6.57
N ALA A 107 -4.70 5.34 7.35
CA ALA A 107 -4.72 5.20 8.80
C ALA A 107 -4.82 3.71 9.13
N ALA A 108 -3.84 3.19 9.86
CA ALA A 108 -3.86 1.82 10.32
C ALA A 108 -5.09 1.66 11.23
N GLY A 109 -6.18 1.11 10.68
CA GLY A 109 -7.36 0.71 11.46
C GLY A 109 -8.66 1.44 11.19
N SER A 110 -9.15 1.50 9.94
CA SER A 110 -10.57 1.83 9.68
C SER A 110 -11.35 0.75 8.93
N SER A 111 -10.87 -0.49 8.91
CA SER A 111 -11.65 -1.61 8.35
C SER A 111 -12.73 -2.12 9.31
N LYS A 112 -12.58 -1.90 10.63
CA LYS A 112 -13.59 -2.29 11.63
C LYS A 112 -14.63 -1.19 11.89
N ALA A 113 -14.27 0.08 11.76
CA ALA A 113 -15.20 1.19 12.00
C ALA A 113 -16.23 1.34 10.87
N ALA A 114 -15.84 1.08 9.61
CA ALA A 114 -16.73 1.19 8.46
C ALA A 114 -17.87 0.15 8.45
N LEU A 115 -17.64 -1.05 9.00
CA LEU A 115 -18.65 -2.12 9.03
C LEU A 115 -19.67 -1.97 10.16
N ALA A 116 -19.31 -1.27 11.25
CA ALA A 116 -20.19 -1.05 12.39
C ALA A 116 -21.26 0.03 12.13
N ALA A 117 -21.02 0.94 11.18
CA ALA A 117 -21.95 2.03 10.85
C ALA A 117 -23.15 1.57 9.99
N SER A 118 -23.14 0.33 9.48
CA SER A 118 -24.14 -0.16 8.52
C SER A 118 -25.38 -0.80 9.15
N LEU A 119 -25.39 -1.06 10.48
CA LEU A 119 -26.44 -1.86 11.13
C LEU A 119 -27.48 -1.05 11.94
N SER A 120 -27.45 0.28 11.89
CA SER A 120 -28.43 1.12 12.58
C SER A 120 -29.45 1.69 11.59
N ILE A 121 -30.38 0.87 11.07
CA ILE A 121 -31.55 1.35 10.32
C ILE A 121 -32.73 1.48 11.30
N PRO A 122 -33.21 2.69 11.65
CA PRO A 122 -34.31 2.87 12.60
C PRO A 122 -35.72 2.61 12.04
N TRP A 123 -35.85 2.10 10.81
CA TRP A 123 -37.14 2.03 10.12
C TRP A 123 -37.73 0.61 10.12
N LEU A 124 -38.11 0.14 11.31
CA LEU A 124 -39.19 -0.82 11.47
C LEU A 124 -40.13 -0.29 12.56
N SER A 125 -41.08 0.55 12.16
CA SER A 125 -42.30 0.78 12.95
C SER A 125 -43.41 -0.13 12.41
N PRO A 126 -44.10 -0.90 13.26
CA PRO A 126 -45.26 -1.67 12.84
C PRO A 126 -46.43 -0.70 12.59
N ARG A 127 -46.97 -0.68 11.37
CA ARG A 127 -48.16 0.13 11.06
C ARG A 127 -49.40 -0.60 11.56
N SER A 128 -49.94 -0.16 12.68
CA SER A 128 -51.21 -0.57 13.25
C SER A 128 -52.39 0.18 12.61
N HIS A 129 -53.41 -0.59 12.14
CA HIS A 129 -54.86 -0.27 11.98
C HIS A 129 -55.27 0.82 10.95
N LEU A 130 -56.38 0.82 10.18
CA LEU A 130 -57.71 0.13 10.03
C LEU A 130 -58.27 0.60 8.63
N PRO A 131 -59.51 0.37 8.11
CA PRO A 131 -60.63 -0.57 8.37
C PRO A 131 -61.10 -1.34 7.09
N PRO A 132 -62.18 -2.18 7.14
CA PRO A 132 -62.70 -2.88 5.97
C PRO A 132 -63.72 -2.01 5.20
N LEU A 133 -63.72 -2.11 3.86
CA LEU A 133 -64.84 -1.67 3.02
C LEU A 133 -65.45 -2.90 2.35
N TYR A 134 -66.72 -3.13 2.67
CA TYR A 134 -67.59 -4.17 2.11
C TYR A 134 -67.90 -3.92 0.63
N ALA A 135 -67.98 -5.04 -0.11
CA ALA A 135 -68.86 -5.38 -1.24
C ALA A 135 -68.87 -4.50 -2.51
N VAL A 136 -68.93 -5.14 -3.70
CA VAL A 136 -70.12 -5.23 -4.60
C VAL A 136 -69.67 -5.80 -5.98
N PHE A 137 -70.42 -6.80 -6.49
CA PHE A 137 -70.39 -7.53 -7.79
C PHE A 137 -69.30 -8.62 -7.97
N GLN A 138 -69.60 -9.90 -8.19
CA GLN A 138 -70.73 -10.54 -8.88
C GLN A 138 -70.95 -11.97 -8.36
#